data_AF-A0A925MWH1-F1
#
_entry.id   AF-A0A925MWH1-F1
#
_cell.length_a   1.000
_cell.length_b   1.000
_cell.length_c   1.000
_cell.angle_alpha   90.00
_cell.angle_beta   90.00
_cell.angle_gamma   90.00
#
_symmetry.space_group_name_H-M   'P 1'
#
loop_
_entity.id
_entity.type
_entity.pdbx_description
1 polymer ?
#
loop_
_entity_poly.entity_id
_entity_poly.type
_entity_poly.pdbx_seq_one_letter_code
_entity_poly.pdbx_strand_id
1 'polypeptide(L)'
;LLVEAMIRPADIGRIYINQPSQIGISAYDSAVYGYLAGRVATISPDTTTDERTGESFYTVRVVTTGQLLDRNGRPLTIGPGMTADISLLGDKRTILQYILTPITRLRQRALRE
;
A
#
# COMPACT_ATOMS: atom_id res chain seq x y z
N LEU A 1 -6.34 14.69 -1.51
CA LEU A 1 -5.37 14.36 -2.59
C LEU A 1 -5.62 12.95 -3.11
N LEU A 2 -5.46 12.75 -4.42
CA LEU A 2 -5.46 11.44 -5.05
C LEU A 2 -4.02 11.14 -5.47
N VAL A 3 -3.51 9.97 -5.08
CA VAL A 3 -2.15 9.54 -5.41
C VAL A 3 -2.25 8.24 -6.20
N GLU A 4 -1.53 8.15 -7.30
CA GLU A 4 -1.46 6.95 -8.14
C GLU A 4 -0.19 6.18 -7.79
N ALA A 5 -0.31 4.87 -7.62
CA ALA A 5 0.81 3.96 -7.42
C ALA A 5 0.81 2.89 -8.50
N MET A 6 2.01 2.56 -8.97
CA MET A 6 2.26 1.47 -9.89
C MET A 6 2.62 0.22 -9.08
N ILE A 7 1.85 -0.85 -9.27
CA ILE A 7 2.03 -2.11 -8.55
C ILE A 7 2.39 -3.20 -9.55
N ARG A 8 3.38 -4.03 -9.20
CA ARG A 8 3.75 -5.19 -10.00
C ARG A 8 2.64 -6.25 -9.99
N PRO A 9 2.39 -6.94 -11.12
CA PRO A 9 1.39 -8.00 -11.21
C PRO A 9 1.52 -9.10 -10.15
N ALA A 10 2.74 -9.41 -9.70
CA ALA A 10 2.97 -10.40 -8.65
C ALA A 10 2.37 -10.01 -7.29
N ASP A 11 2.20 -8.71 -7.02
CA ASP A 11 1.79 -8.17 -5.72
C ASP A 11 0.27 -7.85 -5.67
N ILE A 12 -0.42 -7.84 -6.81
CA ILE A 12 -1.84 -7.40 -6.91
C ILE A 12 -2.81 -8.26 -6.10
N GLY A 13 -2.52 -9.55 -5.92
CA GLY A 13 -3.41 -10.50 -5.25
C GLY A 13 -3.64 -10.22 -3.76
N ARG A 14 -2.89 -9.29 -3.15
CA ARG A 14 -3.02 -8.91 -1.73
C ARG A 14 -3.64 -7.53 -1.54
N ILE A 15 -4.02 -6.87 -2.63
CA ILE A 15 -4.55 -5.50 -2.62
C ILE A 15 -6.06 -5.54 -2.74
N TYR A 16 -6.74 -4.72 -1.94
CA TYR A 16 -8.20 -4.63 -1.96
C TYR A 16 -8.70 -3.20 -1.77
N ILE A 17 -9.92 -2.94 -2.24
CA ILE A 17 -10.59 -1.65 -2.08
C ILE A 17 -10.76 -1.35 -0.59
N ASN A 18 -10.59 -0.08 -0.21
CA ASN A 18 -10.58 0.40 1.16
C ASN A 18 -9.42 -0.13 2.03
N GLN A 19 -8.40 -0.78 1.46
CA GLN A 19 -7.22 -1.16 2.23
C GLN A 19 -6.52 0.09 2.79
N PRO A 20 -6.18 0.12 4.09
CA PRO A 20 -5.44 1.21 4.69
C PRO A 20 -4.04 1.34 4.06
N SER A 21 -3.58 2.57 3.91
CA SER A 21 -2.25 2.86 3.36
C SER A 21 -1.58 4.04 4.06
N GLN A 22 -0.26 4.05 3.99
CA GLN A 22 0.59 5.16 4.40
C GLN A 22 1.32 5.69 3.18
N ILE A 23 1.29 7.00 2.98
CA ILE A 23 1.88 7.68 1.83
C ILE A 23 3.00 8.58 2.35
N GLY A 24 4.23 8.29 1.95
CA GLY A 24 5.39 9.17 2.11
C GLY A 24 5.53 10.07 0.89
N ILE A 25 5.76 11.35 1.08
CA ILE A 25 5.97 12.31 -0.02
C ILE A 25 7.46 12.56 -0.15
N SER A 26 8.07 12.31 -1.30
CA SER A 26 9.54 12.38 -1.44
C SER A 26 10.12 13.78 -1.16
N ALA A 27 9.32 14.83 -1.38
CA ALA A 27 9.71 16.20 -1.08
C ALA A 27 9.79 16.52 0.43
N TYR A 28 9.22 15.66 1.29
CA TYR A 28 9.21 15.83 2.73
C TYR A 28 9.77 14.58 3.41
N ASP A 29 10.80 14.76 4.24
CA ASP A 29 11.36 13.64 5.00
C ASP A 29 10.30 13.02 5.91
N SER A 30 9.91 11.78 5.61
CA SER A 30 8.86 11.05 6.33
C SER A 30 9.27 10.72 7.76
N ALA A 31 10.57 10.70 8.08
CA ALA A 31 11.04 10.55 9.46
C ALA A 31 10.79 11.82 10.30
N VAL A 32 10.72 12.98 9.65
CA VAL A 32 10.51 14.28 10.32
C VAL A 32 9.03 14.66 10.33
N TYR A 33 8.33 14.50 9.20
CA TYR A 33 6.95 14.96 9.02
C TYR A 33 5.92 13.85 9.12
N GLY A 34 6.36 12.59 9.18
CA GLY A 34 5.48 11.42 9.22
C GLY A 34 4.92 11.04 7.86
N TYR A 35 3.89 10.19 7.90
CA TYR A 35 3.21 9.67 6.72
C TYR A 35 1.78 10.21 6.64
N LEU A 36 1.34 10.44 5.42
CA LEU A 36 -0.05 10.77 5.14
C LEU A 36 -0.88 9.48 5.15
N ALA A 37 -1.94 9.46 5.96
CA ALA A 37 -2.87 8.33 5.94
C ALA A 37 -3.74 8.34 4.67
N GLY A 38 -4.04 7.16 4.16
CA GLY A 38 -4.94 7.00 3.02
C GLY A 38 -5.61 5.64 2.95
N ARG A 39 -6.43 5.48 1.91
CA ARG A 39 -7.14 4.25 1.58
C ARG A 39 -7.16 4.02 0.09
N VAL A 40 -7.08 2.76 -0.33
CA VAL A 40 -7.24 2.37 -1.74
C VAL A 40 -8.66 2.71 -2.19
N ALA A 41 -8.79 3.59 -3.18
CA ALA A 41 -10.06 4.02 -3.75
C ALA A 41 -10.45 3.15 -4.94
N THR A 42 -9.51 2.93 -5.87
CA THR A 42 -9.76 2.14 -7.08
C THR A 42 -8.51 1.37 -7.49
N ILE A 43 -8.71 0.21 -8.10
CA ILE A 43 -7.67 -0.60 -8.72
C ILE A 43 -8.02 -0.68 -10.20
N SER A 44 -7.11 -0.25 -11.08
CA SER A 44 -7.33 -0.36 -12.52
C SER A 44 -7.40 -1.84 -12.91
N PRO A 45 -8.41 -2.25 -13.71
CA PRO A 45 -8.53 -3.64 -14.16
C PRO A 45 -7.46 -4.01 -15.19
N ASP A 46 -6.92 -3.01 -15.90
CA ASP A 46 -5.97 -3.19 -16.98
C ASP A 46 -4.53 -2.95 -16.51
N THR A 47 -3.62 -3.75 -17.05
CA THR A 47 -2.18 -3.54 -16.89
C THR A 47 -1.65 -2.55 -17.91
N THR A 48 -0.86 -1.59 -17.46
CA THR A 48 -0.05 -0.73 -18.32
C THR A 48 1.32 -1.38 -18.50
N THR A 49 1.72 -1.63 -19.75
CA THR A 49 3.05 -2.14 -20.07
C THR A 49 3.94 -0.97 -20.46
N ASP A 50 5.08 -0.84 -19.80
CA ASP A 50 6.14 0.08 -20.20
C ASP A 50 6.80 -0.47 -21.46
N GLU A 51 6.69 0.24 -22.58
CA GLU A 51 7.17 -0.21 -23.89
C GLU A 51 8.71 -0.34 -23.96
N ARG A 52 9.44 0.36 -23.08
CA ARG A 52 10.90 0.38 -23.07
C ARG A 52 11.47 -0.79 -22.25
N THR A 53 10.79 -1.17 -21.16
CA THR A 53 11.24 -2.23 -20.24
C THR A 53 10.50 -3.55 -20.45
N GLY A 54 9.31 -3.52 -21.06
CA GLY A 54 8.41 -4.66 -21.16
C GLY A 54 7.72 -5.01 -19.83
N GLU A 55 7.92 -4.21 -18.77
CA GLU A 55 7.31 -4.47 -17.47
C GLU A 55 5.86 -3.99 -17.45
N SER A 56 4.96 -4.87 -17.01
CA SER A 56 3.55 -4.54 -16.81
C SER A 56 3.30 -4.12 -15.37
N PHE A 57 2.41 -3.13 -15.17
CA PHE A 57 2.01 -2.63 -13.86
C PHE A 57 0.50 -2.42 -13.79
N TYR A 58 -0.06 -2.63 -12.61
CA TYR A 58 -1.41 -2.19 -12.27
C TYR A 58 -1.35 -0.80 -11.66
N THR A 59 -2.26 0.08 -12.09
CA THR A 59 -2.42 1.39 -11.46
C THR A 59 -3.42 1.29 -10.32
N VAL A 60 -2.99 1.67 -9.12
CA VAL A 60 -3.84 1.74 -7.93
C VAL A 60 -3.96 3.19 -7.50
N ARG A 61 -5.18 3.67 -7.29
CA ARG A 61 -5.46 5.02 -6.81
C ARG A 61 -5.77 5.00 -5.34
N VAL A 62 -5.08 5.85 -4.59
CA VAL A 62 -5.22 5.98 -3.15
C VAL A 62 -5.73 7.37 -2.83
N VAL A 63 -6.83 7.43 -2.08
CA VAL A 63 -7.36 8.67 -1.53
C VAL A 63 -6.74 8.91 -0.17
N THR A 64 -6.25 10.12 0.04
CA THR A 64 -5.62 10.55 1.28
C THR A 64 -6.70 11.04 2.25
N THR A 65 -6.61 10.65 3.52
CA THR A 65 -7.63 10.96 4.54
C THR A 65 -7.15 11.99 5.58
N GLY A 66 -6.00 12.64 5.34
CA GLY A 66 -5.42 13.61 6.26
C GLY A 66 -4.58 14.67 5.55
N GLN A 67 -3.77 15.38 6.33
CA GLN A 67 -2.79 16.38 5.88
C GLN A 67 -1.47 16.15 6.61
N LEU A 68 -0.36 16.43 5.94
CA LEU A 68 0.94 16.54 6.61
C LEU A 68 1.05 17.92 7.24
N LEU A 69 1.58 17.99 8.46
CA LEU A 69 1.77 19.23 9.20
C LEU A 69 3.26 19.47 9.41
N ASP A 70 3.68 20.73 9.37
CA ASP A 70 5.03 21.13 9.78
C ASP A 70 5.18 21.13 11.31
N ARG A 71 6.40 21.43 11.80
CA ARG A 71 6.68 21.51 13.24
C ARG A 71 5.87 22.59 13.97
N ASN A 72 5.31 23.54 13.24
CA ASN A 72 4.51 24.64 13.75
C ASN A 72 3.00 24.36 13.58
N GLY A 73 2.61 23.15 13.18
CA GLY A 73 1.23 22.74 12.97
C GLY A 73 0.59 23.30 11.68
N ARG A 74 1.38 23.84 10.74
CA ARG A 74 0.88 24.37 9.47
C ARG A 74 0.81 23.27 8.42
N PRO A 75 -0.25 23.21 7.60
CA PRO A 75 -0.35 22.23 6.52
C PRO A 75 0.79 22.38 5.53
N LEU A 76 1.46 21.26 5.23
CA LEU A 76 2.42 21.19 4.13
C LEU A 76 1.67 21.10 2.80
N THR A 77 2.09 21.94 1.85
CA THR A 77 1.45 22.01 0.53
C THR A 77 1.96 20.90 -0.37
N ILE A 78 1.10 19.93 -0.66
CA ILE A 78 1.40 18.85 -1.62
C ILE A 78 0.82 19.23 -3.00
N GLY A 79 1.67 19.73 -3.89
CA GLY A 79 1.37 19.96 -5.30
C GLY A 79 1.51 18.73 -6.21
N PRO A 80 0.98 18.83 -7.45
CA PRO A 80 1.11 17.78 -8.46
C PRO A 80 2.55 17.63 -8.95
N GLY A 81 2.91 16.44 -9.44
CA GLY A 81 4.24 16.13 -9.96
C GLY A 81 5.25 15.67 -8.91
N MET A 82 4.88 15.66 -7.63
CA MET A 82 5.71 15.04 -6.59
C MET A 82 5.61 13.52 -6.61
N THR A 83 6.75 12.87 -6.42
CA THR A 83 6.82 11.42 -6.22
C THR A 83 6.34 11.09 -4.81
N ALA A 84 5.62 9.98 -4.69
CA ALA A 84 5.16 9.47 -3.41
C ALA A 84 5.36 7.97 -3.33
N ASP A 85 5.78 7.51 -2.16
CA ASP A 85 5.95 6.11 -1.83
C ASP A 85 4.74 5.65 -1.02
N ILE A 86 4.01 4.67 -1.55
CA ILE A 86 2.80 4.15 -0.90
C ILE A 86 3.09 2.79 -0.27
N SER A 87 2.93 2.73 1.05
CA SER A 87 2.95 1.48 1.82
C SER A 87 1.52 1.02 2.09
N LEU A 88 1.12 -0.09 1.46
CA LEU A 88 -0.17 -0.73 1.69
C LEU A 88 -0.09 -1.60 2.95
N LEU A 89 -0.96 -1.31 3.93
CA LEU A 89 -0.98 -2.06 5.19
C LEU A 89 -1.66 -3.41 4.95
N GLY A 90 -0.91 -4.49 5.17
CA GLY A 90 -1.45 -5.85 5.15
C GLY A 90 -2.28 -6.17 6.39
N ASP A 91 -2.81 -7.40 6.43
CA ASP A 91 -3.61 -7.86 7.56
C ASP A 91 -2.79 -7.91 8.85
N LYS A 92 -3.43 -7.48 9.95
CA LYS A 92 -2.86 -7.60 11.29
C LYS A 92 -2.70 -9.07 11.63
N ARG A 93 -1.45 -9.53 11.80
CA ARG A 93 -1.16 -10.88 12.31
C ARG A 93 -0.75 -10.80 13.78
N THR A 94 -1.33 -11.66 14.61
CA THR A 94 -0.90 -11.77 16.01
C THR A 94 0.24 -12.77 16.13
N ILE A 95 1.07 -12.62 17.17
CA ILE A 95 2.17 -13.55 17.48
C ILE A 95 1.62 -14.97 17.66
N LEU A 96 0.47 -15.10 18.34
CA LEU A 96 -0.23 -16.36 18.55
C LEU A 96 -0.55 -17.07 17.22
N GLN A 97 -0.94 -16.32 16.19
CA GLN A 97 -1.24 -16.88 14.88
C GLN A 97 -0.01 -17.52 14.23
N TYR A 98 1.19 -16.99 14.46
CA TYR A 98 2.44 -17.57 13.97
C TYR A 98 2.75 -18.90 14.65
N ILE A 99 2.50 -19.00 15.96
CA ILE A 99 2.70 -20.22 16.76
C ILE A 99 1.71 -21.32 16.34
N LEU A 100 0.45 -20.96 16.05
CA LEU A 100 -0.61 -21.93 15.72
C LEU A 100 -0.65 -22.34 14.24
N THR A 101 -0.02 -21.59 13.33
CA THR A 101 0.02 -21.89 11.88
C THR A 101 0.53 -23.31 11.54
N PRO A 102 1.59 -23.86 12.16
CA PRO A 102 2.05 -25.22 11.83
C PRO A 102 1.05 -26.32 12.24
N ILE A 103 0.28 -26.11 13.32
CA ILE A 103 -0.65 -27.11 13.87
C ILE A 103 -1.87 -27.28 12.95
N THR A 104 -2.39 -26.18 12.40
CA THR A 104 -3.54 -26.23 11.48
C THR A 104 -3.17 -26.87 10.14
N ARG A 105 -1.95 -26.67 9.65
CA ARG A 105 -1.44 -27.31 8.42
C ARG A 105 -1.25 -28.82 8.57
N LEU A 106 -0.89 -29.30 9.77
CA LEU A 106 -0.71 -30.72 10.04
C LEU A 106 -2.03 -31.48 10.03
N ARG A 107 -3.09 -30.90 10.61
CA ARG A 107 -4.44 -31.51 10.62
C ARG A 107 -5.05 -31.70 9.22
N GLN A 108 -4.76 -30.80 8.28
CA GLN A 108 -5.27 -30.91 6.91
C GLN A 108 -4.57 -31.99 6.07
N ARG A 109 -3.34 -32.37 6.43
CA ARG A 109 -2.61 -33.48 5.77
C ARG A 109 -2.98 -34.83 6.37
N ALA A 110 -3.22 -34.91 7.67
CA ALA A 110 -3.56 -36.16 8.37
C ALA A 110 -4.97 -36.70 8.08
N LEU A 111 -5.84 -35.93 7.41
CA LEU A 111 -7.20 -36.34 7.02
C LEU A 111 -7.34 -36.60 5.51
N ARG A 112 -6.22 -36.64 4.78
CA ARG A 112 -6.18 -36.90 3.33
C ARG A 112 -5.33 -38.12 2.94
N GLU A 113 -4.94 -38.93 3.92
CA GLU A 113 -4.58 -40.34 3.74
C GLU A 113 -5.59 -41.22 4.48
#